data_AF-A0A3L6T6K3-F1
#
_entry.id   AF-A0A3L6T6K3-F1
#
_cell.length_a   1.000
_cell.length_b   1.000
_cell.length_c   1.000
_cell.angle_alpha   90.00
_cell.angle_beta   90.00
_cell.angle_gamma   90.00
#
_symmetry.space_group_name_H-M   'P 1'
#
loop_
_entity.id
_entity.type
_entity.pdbx_description
1 polymer ?
#
loop_
_entity_poly.entity_id
_entity_poly.type
_entity_poly.pdbx_seq_one_letter_code
_entity_poly.pdbx_strand_id
1 'polypeptide(L)'
;MAMGRPVRLVLDASLLLEPSATGEAAAALRPGAEALLRRLRYSNLTVAICYVESMSTHESGFLEKVASSHSFGCMPLLAKSGNRSPNESMLEWSRTSSCFYVTSRADKGLISELQIHNWRVVSVGNEYNIEVPGVLNVGMLQELLLTLATLIKRRGAFPIYPSKDGLIFVPLSFDLPLSSQLQEVDMVLHKITDEVVKIDPNCSIDFPKGISFSAGMSEIIRFVEECPDFCIIDPFKNIYPLLDRLQIQNILVRLKELGTEGKPKLRAPYSLKVDNFHDGELDKHLTEANLSFPLIVKPQVACGVADAHNMALVFQIEELSNLAVPLPAVLQEYVDHGSKIFKFYVIGDKVFHTVRNSMPNASFLKSSSGAEPLTFNSLKTLPVATKEQQLQTRVQDSKSVDADLVEESAKFLKGLLGLTIFGFDVVVQEGTGDHVIVDLNYLPSFKEVPDSEAVPAFWDAIRQTYELKRAKAQT
;
A
#
# COMPACT_ATOMS: atom_id res chain seq x y z
N MET A 1 20.39 -2.72 3.56
CA MET A 1 20.38 -1.95 4.82
C MET A 1 19.54 -2.74 5.82
N ALA A 2 20.07 -2.95 7.03
CA ALA A 2 19.64 -4.00 7.97
C ALA A 2 18.12 -4.05 8.20
N MET A 3 17.54 -5.25 8.05
CA MET A 3 16.17 -5.54 8.48
C MET A 3 16.05 -5.20 9.98
N GLY A 4 15.12 -4.31 10.33
CA GLY A 4 14.94 -3.84 11.70
C GLY A 4 14.67 -5.02 12.64
N ARG A 5 15.43 -5.10 13.74
CA ARG A 5 15.34 -6.14 14.76
C ARG A 5 13.87 -6.41 15.15
N PRO A 6 13.49 -7.67 15.44
CA PRO A 6 12.14 -8.00 15.93
C PRO A 6 11.80 -7.16 17.17
N VAL A 7 10.53 -6.79 17.31
CA VAL A 7 10.08 -5.96 18.43
C VAL A 7 9.34 -6.82 19.44
N ARG A 8 9.75 -6.69 20.71
CA ARG A 8 9.20 -7.42 21.85
C ARG A 8 8.54 -6.44 22.80
N LEU A 9 7.32 -6.74 23.23
CA LEU A 9 6.55 -5.91 24.16
C LEU A 9 6.21 -6.71 25.40
N VAL A 10 6.53 -6.19 26.58
CA VAL A 10 6.13 -6.77 27.86
C VAL A 10 5.18 -5.83 28.57
N LEU A 11 3.98 -6.33 28.89
CA LEU A 11 2.96 -5.62 29.65
C LEU A 11 3.00 -6.07 31.11
N ASP A 12 3.29 -5.14 32.03
CA ASP A 12 3.18 -5.43 33.45
C ASP A 12 1.73 -5.60 33.88
N ALA A 13 1.47 -6.55 34.77
CA ALA A 13 0.16 -6.83 35.35
C ALA A 13 -0.54 -5.58 35.92
N SER A 14 0.23 -4.61 36.43
CA SER A 14 -0.33 -3.34 36.93
C SER A 14 -1.09 -2.55 35.87
N LEU A 15 -0.79 -2.74 34.59
CA LEU A 15 -1.52 -2.13 33.47
C LEU A 15 -2.83 -2.83 33.15
N LEU A 16 -3.02 -4.06 33.58
CA LEU A 16 -4.12 -4.90 33.12
C LEU A 16 -5.16 -5.10 34.19
N LEU A 17 -4.74 -5.30 35.45
CA LEU A 17 -5.64 -5.60 36.55
C LEU A 17 -6.19 -4.32 37.22
N GLU A 18 -7.44 -4.39 37.67
CA GLU A 18 -7.97 -3.40 38.61
C GLU A 18 -7.33 -3.54 40.00
N PRO A 19 -7.04 -2.42 40.71
CA PRO A 19 -6.59 -2.48 42.09
C PRO A 19 -7.70 -3.06 42.98
N SER A 20 -7.46 -4.24 43.55
CA SER A 20 -8.35 -4.85 44.54
C SER A 20 -8.35 -4.03 45.84
N ALA A 21 -9.52 -3.48 46.22
CA ALA A 21 -9.69 -2.76 47.50
C ALA A 21 -9.79 -3.72 48.72
N THR A 22 -10.16 -4.97 48.47
CA THR A 22 -10.34 -6.04 49.47
C THR A 22 -9.95 -7.34 48.77
N GLY A 23 -8.89 -8.02 49.21
CA GLY A 23 -8.22 -9.16 48.54
C GLY A 23 -9.04 -10.42 48.21
N GLU A 24 -10.38 -10.34 48.19
CA GLU A 24 -11.33 -11.41 47.89
C GLU A 24 -12.11 -11.20 46.58
N ALA A 25 -11.96 -10.07 45.88
CA ALA A 25 -12.64 -9.83 44.60
C ALA A 25 -12.01 -10.63 43.45
N ALA A 26 -12.84 -11.14 42.52
CA ALA A 26 -12.37 -11.80 41.31
C ALA A 26 -11.54 -10.83 40.46
N ALA A 27 -10.33 -11.26 40.06
CA ALA A 27 -9.47 -10.53 39.15
C ALA A 27 -10.22 -10.11 37.87
N ALA A 28 -10.19 -8.81 37.57
CA ALA A 28 -10.85 -8.23 36.41
C ALA A 28 -9.89 -7.29 35.68
N LEU A 29 -10.10 -7.16 34.37
CA LEU A 29 -9.34 -6.21 33.55
C LEU A 29 -9.84 -4.79 33.80
N ARG A 30 -8.90 -3.84 33.93
CA ARG A 30 -9.22 -2.42 34.03
C ARG A 30 -9.86 -1.89 32.73
N PRO A 31 -10.64 -0.80 32.79
CA PRO A 31 -11.19 -0.15 31.62
C PRO A 31 -10.12 0.15 30.56
N GLY A 32 -10.39 -0.28 29.32
CA GLY A 32 -9.50 -0.12 28.18
C GLY A 32 -8.42 -1.19 28.01
N ALA A 33 -8.17 -2.05 29.01
CA ALA A 33 -7.18 -3.12 28.88
C ALA A 33 -7.60 -4.19 27.86
N GLU A 34 -8.88 -4.57 27.83
CA GLU A 34 -9.40 -5.52 26.82
C GLU A 34 -9.19 -4.99 25.40
N ALA A 35 -9.53 -3.72 25.15
CA ALA A 35 -9.34 -3.10 23.84
C ALA A 35 -7.84 -3.01 23.45
N LEU A 36 -6.96 -2.77 24.42
CA LEU A 36 -5.51 -2.78 24.23
C LEU A 36 -5.01 -4.17 23.85
N LEU A 37 -5.39 -5.20 24.62
CA LEU A 37 -5.00 -6.59 24.38
C LEU A 37 -5.48 -7.07 23.01
N ARG A 38 -6.74 -6.76 22.65
CA ARG A 38 -7.31 -7.05 21.33
C ARG A 38 -6.48 -6.42 20.20
N ARG A 39 -6.11 -5.14 20.32
CA ARG A 39 -5.28 -4.46 19.30
C ARG A 39 -3.86 -5.00 19.23
N LEU A 40 -3.27 -5.36 20.36
CA LEU A 40 -1.93 -5.94 20.42
C LEU A 40 -1.88 -7.37 19.86
N ARG A 41 -2.97 -8.13 19.95
CA ARG A 41 -3.10 -9.47 19.37
C ARG A 41 -2.91 -9.45 17.86
N TYR A 42 -3.45 -8.44 17.19
CA TYR A 42 -3.31 -8.26 15.74
C TYR A 42 -2.10 -7.41 15.36
N SER A 43 -1.20 -7.14 16.31
CA SER A 43 0.06 -6.46 16.01
C SER A 43 1.14 -7.46 15.58
N ASN A 44 2.07 -7.03 14.74
CA ASN A 44 3.27 -7.81 14.41
C ASN A 44 4.32 -7.83 15.54
N LEU A 45 3.90 -7.55 16.78
CA LEU A 45 4.77 -7.54 17.96
C LEU A 45 4.67 -8.89 18.64
N THR A 46 5.79 -9.38 19.17
CA THR A 46 5.68 -10.48 20.13
C THR A 46 5.45 -9.91 21.51
N VAL A 47 4.29 -10.21 22.08
CA VAL A 47 3.80 -9.65 23.34
C VAL A 47 3.87 -10.71 24.44
N ALA A 48 4.28 -10.28 25.63
CA ALA A 48 4.16 -11.07 26.85
C ALA A 48 3.53 -10.24 27.99
N ILE A 49 2.79 -10.91 28.86
CA ILE A 49 2.30 -10.34 30.12
C ILE A 49 3.27 -10.76 31.22
N CYS A 50 3.72 -9.83 32.05
CA CYS A 50 4.53 -10.14 33.21
C CYS A 50 3.83 -9.81 34.52
N TYR A 51 4.07 -10.64 35.53
CA TYR A 51 3.54 -10.48 36.87
C TYR A 51 4.60 -10.84 37.91
N VAL A 52 4.43 -10.42 39.16
CA VAL A 52 5.38 -10.73 40.23
C VAL A 52 5.15 -12.16 40.71
N GLU A 53 6.20 -12.94 40.94
CA GLU A 53 6.11 -14.34 41.38
C GLU A 53 5.37 -14.51 42.71
N SER A 54 5.36 -13.48 43.56
CA SER A 54 4.61 -13.43 44.83
C SER A 54 3.13 -13.05 44.67
N MET A 55 2.63 -12.87 43.45
CA MET A 55 1.21 -12.59 43.16
C MET A 55 0.31 -13.78 43.53
N SER A 56 -0.96 -13.51 43.86
CA SER A 56 -1.91 -14.57 44.20
C SER A 56 -2.12 -15.53 43.01
N THR A 57 -2.33 -16.82 43.31
CA THR A 57 -2.60 -17.85 42.28
C THR A 57 -3.85 -17.56 41.46
N HIS A 58 -4.81 -16.84 42.04
CA HIS A 58 -6.03 -16.42 41.35
C HIS A 58 -5.73 -15.35 40.28
N GLU A 59 -4.96 -14.32 40.62
CA GLU A 59 -4.62 -13.23 39.70
C GLU A 59 -3.63 -13.68 38.61
N SER A 60 -2.60 -14.46 38.97
CA SER A 60 -1.66 -14.99 37.99
C SER A 60 -2.35 -15.96 37.02
N GLY A 61 -3.21 -16.85 37.53
CA GLY A 61 -4.01 -17.75 36.71
C GLY A 61 -5.01 -17.02 35.80
N PHE A 62 -5.54 -15.88 36.23
CA PHE A 62 -6.36 -15.02 35.36
C PHE A 62 -5.53 -14.41 34.23
N LEU A 63 -4.36 -13.84 34.53
CA LEU A 63 -3.47 -13.26 33.52
C LEU A 63 -2.96 -14.29 32.51
N GLU A 64 -2.69 -15.52 32.95
CA GLU A 64 -2.31 -16.64 32.07
C GLU A 64 -3.43 -17.02 31.11
N LYS A 65 -4.69 -17.02 31.56
CA LYS A 65 -5.85 -17.22 30.69
C LYS A 65 -5.99 -16.09 29.67
N VAL A 66 -5.82 -14.85 30.10
CA VAL A 66 -5.86 -13.66 29.23
C VAL A 66 -4.74 -13.70 28.19
N ALA A 67 -3.52 -14.05 28.60
CA ALA A 67 -2.39 -14.20 27.68
C ALA A 67 -2.68 -15.30 26.65
N SER A 68 -3.17 -16.45 27.10
CA SER A 68 -3.50 -17.59 26.25
C SER A 68 -4.60 -17.25 25.24
N SER A 69 -5.66 -16.53 25.64
CA SER A 69 -6.74 -16.13 24.74
C SER A 69 -6.31 -15.13 23.65
N HIS A 70 -5.20 -14.42 23.87
CA HIS A 70 -4.61 -13.46 22.94
C HIS A 70 -3.32 -13.95 22.27
N SER A 71 -2.93 -15.21 22.50
CA SER A 71 -1.66 -15.78 21.99
C SER A 71 -0.40 -15.03 22.44
N PHE A 72 -0.42 -14.51 23.67
CA PHE A 72 0.71 -13.85 24.31
C PHE A 72 1.51 -14.82 25.20
N GLY A 73 2.78 -14.49 25.43
CA GLY A 73 3.58 -15.16 26.45
C GLY A 73 3.21 -14.71 27.86
N CYS A 74 3.55 -15.50 28.86
CA CYS A 74 3.52 -15.11 30.28
C CYS A 74 4.93 -15.21 30.89
N MET A 75 5.29 -14.24 31.72
CA MET A 75 6.62 -14.14 32.31
C MET A 75 6.56 -13.74 33.79
N PRO A 76 6.91 -14.62 34.74
CA PRO A 76 7.06 -14.21 36.13
C PRO A 76 8.32 -13.35 36.30
N LEU A 77 8.20 -12.27 37.09
CA LEU A 77 9.30 -11.44 37.55
C LEU A 77 9.84 -11.98 38.87
N LEU A 78 11.16 -12.11 38.96
CA LEU A 78 11.85 -12.58 40.16
C LEU A 78 11.80 -11.51 41.25
N ALA A 79 11.46 -11.92 42.47
CA ALA A 79 11.58 -11.08 43.66
C ALA A 79 12.89 -11.41 44.39
N LYS A 80 13.94 -10.60 44.20
CA LYS A 80 15.23 -10.76 44.89
C LYS A 80 15.35 -9.72 46.00
N SER A 81 15.43 -10.16 47.26
CA SER A 81 15.76 -9.29 48.41
C SER A 81 14.89 -8.02 48.51
N GLY A 82 13.59 -8.14 48.20
CA GLY A 82 12.63 -7.01 48.23
C GLY A 82 12.56 -6.16 46.96
N ASN A 83 13.49 -6.33 46.01
CA ASN A 83 13.48 -5.65 44.71
C ASN A 83 13.10 -6.61 43.58
N ARG A 84 12.42 -6.10 42.55
CA ARG A 84 12.08 -6.87 41.34
C ARG A 84 13.25 -6.83 40.36
N SER A 85 13.55 -7.96 39.72
CA SER A 85 14.57 -8.05 38.67
C SER A 85 14.01 -8.74 37.40
N PRO A 86 14.48 -8.38 36.19
CA PRO A 86 14.14 -9.10 34.97
C PRO A 86 14.52 -10.58 35.08
N ASN A 87 13.70 -11.45 34.48
CA ASN A 87 14.01 -12.87 34.40
C ASN A 87 14.97 -13.15 33.23
N GLU A 88 15.45 -14.40 33.13
CA GLU A 88 16.41 -14.81 32.09
C GLU A 88 15.85 -14.60 30.67
N SER A 89 14.56 -14.86 30.45
CA SER A 89 13.91 -14.65 29.15
C SER A 89 13.91 -13.19 28.71
N MET A 90 13.65 -12.25 29.64
CA MET A 90 13.72 -10.81 29.36
C MET A 90 15.16 -10.39 29.02
N LEU A 91 16.16 -10.93 29.72
CA LEU A 91 17.56 -10.67 29.42
C LEU A 91 17.97 -11.23 28.05
N GLU A 92 17.48 -12.41 27.68
CA GLU A 92 17.71 -13.01 26.36
C GLU A 92 17.07 -12.17 25.24
N TRP A 93 15.84 -11.71 25.43
CA TRP A 93 15.15 -10.86 24.47
C TRP A 93 15.90 -9.56 24.19
N SER A 94 16.50 -8.96 25.22
CA SER A 94 17.29 -7.73 25.09
C SER A 94 18.47 -7.84 24.11
N ARG A 95 19.03 -9.06 23.96
CA ARG A 95 20.20 -9.32 23.09
C ARG A 95 19.82 -9.40 21.62
N THR A 96 18.59 -9.81 21.30
CA THR A 96 18.14 -10.17 19.95
C THR A 96 17.10 -9.21 19.38
N SER A 97 16.43 -8.44 20.23
CA SER A 97 15.22 -7.69 19.88
C SER A 97 15.24 -6.24 20.37
N SER A 98 14.42 -5.39 19.76
CA SER A 98 14.08 -4.09 20.34
C SER A 98 12.96 -4.29 21.35
N CYS A 99 13.24 -4.05 22.63
CA CYS A 99 12.36 -4.44 23.72
C CYS A 99 11.70 -3.23 24.40
N PHE A 100 10.39 -3.34 24.63
CA PHE A 100 9.57 -2.36 25.32
C PHE A 100 8.97 -2.98 26.57
N TYR A 101 9.12 -2.31 27.71
CA TYR A 101 8.46 -2.67 28.95
C TYR A 101 7.47 -1.59 29.31
N VAL A 102 6.22 -1.96 29.57
CA VAL A 102 5.16 -1.02 29.91
C VAL A 102 4.67 -1.32 31.30
N THR A 103 4.50 -0.28 32.12
CA THR A 103 4.04 -0.43 33.51
C THR A 103 3.23 0.77 33.97
N SER A 104 2.33 0.58 34.95
CA SER A 104 1.74 1.69 35.71
C SER A 104 2.32 1.80 37.12
N ARG A 105 3.34 1.01 37.46
CA ARG A 105 4.02 1.04 38.76
C ARG A 105 5.37 1.75 38.69
N ALA A 106 5.65 2.54 39.72
CA ALA A 106 6.94 3.19 39.91
C ALA A 106 7.94 2.27 40.65
N ASP A 107 8.50 1.29 39.94
CA ASP A 107 9.62 0.46 40.45
C ASP A 107 10.95 0.97 39.88
N LYS A 108 11.58 1.92 40.58
CA LYS A 108 12.82 2.56 40.12
C LYS A 108 13.97 1.56 39.94
N GLY A 109 14.00 0.49 40.74
CA GLY A 109 15.04 -0.55 40.68
C GLY A 109 14.94 -1.36 39.39
N LEU A 110 13.75 -1.92 39.14
CA LEU A 110 13.49 -2.70 37.93
C LEU A 110 13.65 -1.87 36.66
N ILE A 111 13.15 -0.62 36.66
CA ILE A 111 13.26 0.29 35.52
C ILE A 111 14.73 0.57 35.18
N SER A 112 15.56 0.85 36.19
CA SER A 112 16.98 1.12 35.98
C SER A 112 17.70 -0.12 35.43
N GLU A 113 17.39 -1.30 35.95
CA GLU A 113 17.96 -2.57 35.46
C GLU A 113 17.55 -2.86 34.01
N LEU A 114 16.28 -2.67 33.66
CA LEU A 114 15.78 -2.80 32.29
C LEU A 114 16.48 -1.83 31.33
N GLN A 115 16.65 -0.57 31.74
CA GLN A 115 17.35 0.44 30.93
C GLN A 115 18.84 0.11 30.73
N ILE A 116 19.53 -0.44 31.74
CA ILE A 116 20.90 -0.97 31.60
C ILE A 116 20.96 -2.06 30.51
N HIS A 117 19.89 -2.84 30.38
CA HIS A 117 19.72 -3.86 29.34
C HIS A 117 19.05 -3.33 28.06
N ASN A 118 19.10 -2.03 27.78
CA ASN A 118 18.58 -1.38 26.56
C ASN A 118 17.06 -1.54 26.33
N TRP A 119 16.29 -1.82 27.38
CA TRP A 119 14.83 -1.76 27.27
C TRP A 119 14.34 -0.32 27.26
N ARG A 120 13.36 -0.03 26.41
CA ARG A 120 12.60 1.22 26.49
C ARG A 120 11.43 1.04 27.44
N VAL A 121 11.34 1.91 28.44
CA VAL A 121 10.29 1.83 29.46
C VAL A 121 9.24 2.90 29.19
N VAL A 122 7.97 2.48 29.17
CA VAL A 122 6.81 3.36 29.03
C VAL A 122 5.96 3.25 30.29
N SER A 123 5.75 4.39 30.97
CA SER A 123 4.86 4.48 32.12
C SER A 123 3.47 4.95 31.68
N VAL A 124 2.42 4.34 32.24
CA VAL A 124 1.02 4.70 31.92
C VAL A 124 0.25 5.01 33.20
N GLY A 125 -0.26 6.23 33.34
CA GLY A 125 -1.14 6.61 34.46
C GLY A 125 -1.21 8.13 34.72
N ASN A 126 -2.30 8.56 35.37
CA ASN A 126 -2.62 9.98 35.58
C ASN A 126 -2.02 10.61 36.85
N GLU A 127 -1.64 9.81 37.85
CA GLU A 127 -1.44 10.36 39.20
C GLU A 127 0.01 10.67 39.55
N TYR A 128 1.00 10.03 38.89
CA TYR A 128 2.43 10.32 39.11
C TYR A 128 3.28 9.97 37.88
N ASN A 129 3.97 10.97 37.32
CA ASN A 129 5.02 10.70 36.33
C ASN A 129 6.18 9.99 37.03
N ILE A 130 6.72 8.94 36.40
CA ILE A 130 7.93 8.30 36.89
C ILE A 130 9.10 9.22 36.56
N GLU A 131 9.65 9.88 37.58
CA GLU A 131 10.85 10.73 37.49
C GLU A 131 12.14 9.90 37.41
N VAL A 132 12.23 9.02 36.41
CA VAL A 132 13.44 8.29 36.05
C VAL A 132 13.86 8.73 34.65
N PRO A 133 15.11 9.21 34.46
CA PRO A 133 15.58 9.65 33.15
C PRO A 133 15.40 8.57 32.07
N GLY A 134 14.87 8.96 30.91
CA GLY A 134 14.65 8.04 29.79
C GLY A 134 13.37 7.19 29.85
N VAL A 135 12.54 7.33 30.89
CA VAL A 135 11.18 6.77 30.90
C VAL A 135 10.23 7.69 30.13
N LEU A 136 9.40 7.12 29.26
CA LEU A 136 8.35 7.84 28.56
C LEU A 136 7.05 7.74 29.34
N ASN A 137 6.52 8.87 29.81
CA ASN A 137 5.27 8.92 30.56
C ASN A 137 4.09 9.20 29.62
N VAL A 138 3.02 8.43 29.81
CA VAL A 138 1.81 8.46 29.00
C VAL A 138 0.62 8.57 29.94
N GLY A 139 -0.32 9.47 29.68
CA GLY A 139 -1.42 9.74 30.62
C GLY A 139 -2.45 8.62 30.64
N MET A 140 -2.85 8.16 29.45
CA MET A 140 -3.93 7.19 29.30
C MET A 140 -3.47 5.88 28.65
N LEU A 141 -4.11 4.76 28.99
CA LEU A 141 -3.82 3.46 28.38
C LEU A 141 -4.05 3.46 26.86
N GLN A 142 -4.98 4.29 26.40
CA GLN A 142 -5.28 4.51 24.99
C GLN A 142 -4.16 5.25 24.23
N GLU A 143 -3.26 5.95 24.91
CA GLU A 143 -2.11 6.64 24.29
C GLU A 143 -0.87 5.72 24.20
N LEU A 144 -0.88 4.57 24.88
CA LEU A 144 0.25 3.65 24.96
C LEU A 144 0.66 3.11 23.59
N LEU A 145 -0.28 2.53 22.86
CA LEU A 145 -0.02 1.98 21.54
C LEU A 145 0.52 3.08 20.57
N LEU A 146 0.31 4.40 20.81
CA LEU A 146 0.56 5.53 19.89
C LEU A 146 2.03 5.87 20.06
N THR A 147 2.41 5.96 21.33
CA THR A 147 3.77 5.97 21.81
C THR A 147 4.52 4.76 21.24
N LEU A 148 4.01 3.53 21.37
CA LEU A 148 4.65 2.34 20.81
C LEU A 148 4.80 2.42 19.29
N ALA A 149 3.74 2.75 18.53
CA ALA A 149 3.80 2.86 17.07
C ALA A 149 4.81 3.91 16.59
N THR A 150 4.85 5.09 17.23
CA THR A 150 5.82 6.15 16.95
C THR A 150 7.26 5.70 17.22
N LEU A 151 7.45 4.89 18.26
CA LEU A 151 8.75 4.38 18.64
C LEU A 151 9.22 3.20 17.78
N ILE A 152 8.29 2.46 17.16
CA ILE A 152 8.54 1.21 16.44
C ILE A 152 8.82 1.43 14.94
N LYS A 153 8.46 2.59 14.36
CA LYS A 153 8.74 3.03 12.98
C LYS A 153 9.19 1.92 12.01
N ARG A 154 8.26 1.08 11.56
CA ARG A 154 8.42 0.30 10.32
C ARG A 154 7.69 1.05 9.20
N ARG A 155 8.38 1.29 8.08
CA ARG A 155 7.76 1.81 6.85
C ARG A 155 6.61 0.88 6.44
N GLY A 156 5.43 1.43 6.20
CA GLY A 156 4.30 0.72 5.56
C GLY A 156 3.21 0.16 6.49
N ALA A 157 3.25 0.38 7.81
CA ALA A 157 2.14 0.02 8.70
C ALA A 157 1.22 1.23 8.92
N PHE A 158 -0.06 1.09 8.56
CA PHE A 158 -1.09 2.08 8.90
C PHE A 158 -1.26 2.18 10.43
N PRO A 159 -1.61 3.36 10.98
CA PRO A 159 -1.71 3.52 12.43
C PRO A 159 -2.86 2.69 13.00
N ILE A 160 -2.57 1.93 14.06
CA ILE A 160 -3.50 1.03 14.78
C ILE A 160 -4.47 1.83 15.70
N TYR A 161 -4.83 3.05 15.29
CA TYR A 161 -5.59 4.00 16.08
C TYR A 161 -6.54 4.82 15.25
N PRO A 162 -7.62 5.34 15.89
CA PRO A 162 -8.41 6.39 15.30
C PRO A 162 -7.42 7.50 14.97
N SER A 163 -7.29 7.81 13.68
CA SER A 163 -6.77 9.10 13.30
C SER A 163 -7.58 10.21 13.97
N LYS A 164 -7.13 11.46 13.84
CA LYS A 164 -7.98 12.63 14.13
C LYS A 164 -9.35 12.51 13.44
N ASP A 165 -9.40 11.70 12.39
CA ASP A 165 -10.52 11.43 11.53
C ASP A 165 -11.40 10.22 11.93
N GLY A 166 -11.08 9.50 13.01
CA GLY A 166 -11.89 8.41 13.54
C GLY A 166 -11.64 7.03 12.91
N LEU A 167 -10.70 6.89 11.97
CA LEU A 167 -10.38 5.62 11.31
C LEU A 167 -9.31 4.84 12.06
N ILE A 168 -9.56 3.56 12.36
CA ILE A 168 -8.58 2.62 12.95
C ILE A 168 -8.17 1.61 11.87
N PHE A 169 -6.86 1.45 11.63
CA PHE A 169 -6.38 0.41 10.74
C PHE A 169 -5.92 -0.81 11.51
N VAL A 170 -6.42 -1.99 11.13
CA VAL A 170 -5.99 -3.28 11.68
C VAL A 170 -5.45 -4.10 10.52
N PRO A 171 -4.18 -4.56 10.55
CA PRO A 171 -3.67 -5.43 9.51
C PRO A 171 -4.35 -6.80 9.61
N LEU A 172 -4.81 -7.32 8.47
CA LEU A 172 -5.28 -8.71 8.37
C LEU A 172 -4.07 -9.63 8.18
N SER A 173 -4.09 -10.79 8.84
CA SER A 173 -3.10 -11.85 8.66
C SER A 173 -3.71 -13.04 7.93
N PHE A 174 -3.00 -13.54 6.92
CA PHE A 174 -3.34 -14.77 6.21
C PHE A 174 -2.93 -16.04 6.96
N ASP A 175 -2.17 -15.91 8.05
CA ASP A 175 -1.77 -17.04 8.91
C ASP A 175 -2.86 -17.43 9.92
N LEU A 176 -3.92 -16.61 10.01
CA LEU A 176 -5.06 -16.80 10.91
C LEU A 176 -6.36 -16.87 10.09
N PRO A 177 -7.42 -17.53 10.61
CA PRO A 177 -8.72 -17.55 9.93
C PRO A 177 -9.20 -16.13 9.62
N LEU A 178 -9.47 -15.81 8.34
CA LEU A 178 -9.88 -14.46 7.95
C LEU A 178 -11.33 -14.19 8.31
N SER A 179 -12.21 -15.21 8.30
CA SER A 179 -13.62 -15.08 8.68
C SER A 179 -13.81 -14.41 10.06
N SER A 180 -13.02 -14.77 11.07
CA SER A 180 -13.08 -14.13 12.40
C SER A 180 -12.50 -12.71 12.41
N GLN A 181 -11.50 -12.44 11.58
CA GLN A 181 -10.89 -11.10 11.50
C GLN A 181 -11.81 -10.11 10.77
N LEU A 182 -12.49 -10.57 9.71
CA LEU A 182 -13.38 -9.77 8.88
C LEU A 182 -14.67 -9.36 9.61
N GLN A 183 -15.09 -10.12 10.63
CA GLN A 183 -16.22 -9.75 11.51
C GLN A 183 -15.89 -8.58 12.45
N GLU A 184 -14.61 -8.29 12.68
CA GLU A 184 -14.13 -7.29 13.64
C GLU A 184 -13.82 -5.93 13.00
N VAL A 185 -14.02 -5.80 11.69
CA VAL A 185 -13.72 -4.58 10.93
C VAL A 185 -14.94 -4.09 10.16
N ASP A 186 -15.07 -2.78 10.05
CA ASP A 186 -16.16 -2.15 9.30
C ASP A 186 -15.96 -2.20 7.77
N MET A 187 -14.69 -2.28 7.35
CA MET A 187 -14.31 -2.28 5.94
C MET A 187 -12.90 -2.86 5.74
N VAL A 188 -12.59 -3.25 4.49
CA VAL A 188 -11.24 -3.66 4.07
C VAL A 188 -10.69 -2.72 3.02
N LEU A 189 -9.52 -2.15 3.28
CA LEU A 189 -8.66 -1.53 2.28
C LEU A 189 -7.66 -2.57 1.79
N HIS A 190 -7.50 -2.71 0.46
CA HIS A 190 -6.60 -3.72 -0.09
C HIS A 190 -5.91 -3.27 -1.37
N LYS A 191 -4.83 -4.00 -1.70
CA LYS A 191 -4.14 -3.92 -2.99
C LYS A 191 -4.14 -5.29 -3.67
N ILE A 192 -5.30 -5.67 -4.22
CA ILE A 192 -5.50 -7.00 -4.83
C ILE A 192 -4.51 -7.31 -5.95
N THR A 193 -4.01 -6.28 -6.64
CA THR A 193 -3.01 -6.41 -7.71
C THR A 193 -1.70 -7.04 -7.23
N ASP A 194 -1.34 -6.86 -5.96
CA ASP A 194 -0.12 -7.42 -5.37
C ASP A 194 -0.30 -8.90 -4.94
N GLU A 195 -1.54 -9.36 -4.89
CA GLU A 195 -1.93 -10.72 -4.51
C GLU A 195 -2.27 -11.61 -5.71
N VAL A 196 -1.99 -11.12 -6.93
CA VAL A 196 -2.12 -11.89 -8.17
C VAL A 196 -1.01 -12.94 -8.22
N VAL A 197 -1.39 -14.20 -8.39
CA VAL A 197 -0.46 -15.33 -8.56
C VAL A 197 -0.26 -15.64 -10.04
N LYS A 198 -1.35 -15.63 -10.81
CA LYS A 198 -1.33 -15.94 -12.25
C LYS A 198 -2.47 -15.20 -12.95
N ILE A 199 -2.23 -14.78 -14.18
CA ILE A 199 -3.25 -14.30 -15.11
C ILE A 199 -3.17 -15.17 -16.37
N ASP A 200 -4.29 -15.75 -16.79
CA ASP A 200 -4.46 -16.35 -18.09
C ASP A 200 -5.07 -15.32 -19.06
N PRO A 201 -4.26 -14.74 -19.97
CA PRO A 201 -4.73 -13.70 -20.88
C PRO A 201 -5.66 -14.23 -21.97
N ASN A 202 -5.74 -15.55 -22.17
CA ASN A 202 -6.57 -16.17 -23.22
C ASN A 202 -8.01 -16.44 -22.76
N CYS A 203 -8.30 -16.29 -21.47
CA CYS A 203 -9.65 -16.41 -20.93
C CYS A 203 -10.43 -15.09 -21.14
N SER A 204 -11.17 -14.97 -22.26
CA SER A 204 -12.22 -13.94 -22.44
C SER A 204 -13.59 -14.62 -22.32
N ILE A 205 -14.49 -14.19 -21.42
CA ILE A 205 -15.55 -13.22 -21.72
C ILE A 205 -15.80 -12.24 -20.55
N ASP A 206 -15.31 -12.53 -19.35
CA ASP A 206 -15.27 -11.60 -18.22
C ASP A 206 -13.91 -11.79 -17.54
N PHE A 207 -13.10 -10.73 -17.50
CA PHE A 207 -11.71 -10.75 -17.02
C PHE A 207 -11.45 -11.36 -15.61
N PRO A 208 -12.41 -11.48 -14.64
CA PRO A 208 -12.10 -12.12 -13.36
C PRO A 208 -11.74 -13.61 -13.47
N LYS A 209 -12.25 -14.34 -14.48
CA LYS A 209 -12.17 -15.82 -14.51
C LYS A 209 -10.76 -16.36 -14.81
N GLY A 210 -9.91 -15.55 -15.45
CA GLY A 210 -8.54 -15.91 -15.79
C GLY A 210 -7.52 -15.60 -14.68
N ILE A 211 -7.95 -15.00 -13.56
CA ILE A 211 -7.03 -14.51 -12.52
C ILE A 211 -7.04 -15.48 -11.34
N SER A 212 -5.86 -15.92 -10.93
CA SER A 212 -5.65 -16.64 -9.68
C SER A 212 -5.02 -15.71 -8.66
N PHE A 213 -5.60 -15.65 -7.47
CA PHE A 213 -5.08 -14.87 -6.35
C PHE A 213 -4.43 -15.76 -5.29
N SER A 214 -3.72 -15.15 -4.34
CA SER A 214 -3.23 -15.85 -3.15
C SER A 214 -4.39 -16.49 -2.37
N ALA A 215 -4.08 -17.49 -1.55
CA ALA A 215 -5.08 -18.18 -0.74
C ALA A 215 -5.82 -17.20 0.19
N GLY A 216 -5.10 -16.29 0.84
CA GLY A 216 -5.68 -15.28 1.72
C GLY A 216 -6.58 -14.30 0.98
N MET A 217 -6.15 -13.78 -0.17
CA MET A 217 -6.99 -12.88 -0.96
C MET A 217 -8.23 -13.59 -1.52
N SER A 218 -8.11 -14.86 -1.90
CA SER A 218 -9.25 -15.67 -2.35
C SER A 218 -10.31 -15.85 -1.25
N GLU A 219 -9.90 -15.99 0.01
CA GLU A 219 -10.82 -16.05 1.15
C GLU A 219 -11.54 -14.71 1.38
N ILE A 220 -10.83 -13.58 1.24
CA ILE A 220 -11.45 -12.24 1.30
C ILE A 220 -12.47 -12.07 0.18
N ILE A 221 -12.11 -12.44 -1.06
CA ILE A 221 -13.03 -12.36 -2.21
C ILE A 221 -14.31 -13.13 -1.93
N ARG A 222 -14.20 -14.39 -1.51
CA ARG A 222 -15.35 -15.23 -1.17
C ARG A 222 -16.21 -14.62 -0.06
N PHE A 223 -15.59 -14.09 1.00
CA PHE A 223 -16.32 -13.46 2.10
C PHE A 223 -17.13 -12.24 1.61
N VAL A 224 -16.54 -11.40 0.76
CA VAL A 224 -17.21 -10.21 0.21
C VAL A 224 -18.35 -10.60 -0.74
N GLU A 225 -18.20 -11.69 -1.49
CA GLU A 225 -19.28 -12.25 -2.33
C GLU A 225 -20.44 -12.80 -1.50
N GLU A 226 -20.15 -13.44 -0.36
CA GLU A 226 -21.16 -13.93 0.60
C GLU A 226 -21.80 -12.78 1.43
N CYS A 227 -21.10 -11.66 1.59
CA CYS A 227 -21.52 -10.47 2.36
C CYS A 227 -21.49 -9.21 1.48
N PRO A 228 -22.44 -9.01 0.54
CA PRO A 228 -22.40 -7.91 -0.44
C PRO A 228 -22.41 -6.50 0.18
N ASP A 229 -22.99 -6.36 1.37
CA ASP A 229 -23.03 -5.10 2.12
C ASP A 229 -21.68 -4.74 2.77
N PHE A 230 -20.76 -5.71 2.90
CA PHE A 230 -19.45 -5.48 3.50
C PHE A 230 -18.62 -4.49 2.70
N CYS A 231 -18.07 -3.46 3.34
CA CYS A 231 -17.37 -2.39 2.64
C CYS A 231 -15.95 -2.82 2.24
N ILE A 232 -15.63 -2.69 0.95
CA ILE A 232 -14.30 -2.96 0.41
C ILE A 232 -13.84 -1.80 -0.46
N ILE A 233 -12.61 -1.36 -0.22
CA ILE A 233 -11.99 -0.23 -0.90
C ILE A 233 -10.76 -0.71 -1.68
N ASP A 234 -10.78 -0.68 -3.01
CA ASP A 234 -11.93 -0.44 -3.91
C ASP A 234 -12.62 -1.75 -4.34
N PRO A 235 -13.88 -1.72 -4.84
CA PRO A 235 -14.54 -2.94 -5.31
C PRO A 235 -13.72 -3.69 -6.37
N PHE A 236 -13.53 -4.99 -6.20
CA PHE A 236 -12.68 -5.80 -7.09
C PHE A 236 -13.02 -5.65 -8.57
N LYS A 237 -14.33 -5.66 -8.90
CA LYS A 237 -14.84 -5.49 -10.27
C LYS A 237 -14.40 -4.18 -10.95
N ASN A 238 -14.15 -3.13 -10.16
CA ASN A 238 -13.68 -1.84 -10.66
C ASN A 238 -12.16 -1.83 -10.88
N ILE A 239 -11.43 -2.74 -10.21
CA ILE A 239 -9.98 -2.87 -10.30
C ILE A 239 -9.57 -3.81 -11.45
N TYR A 240 -10.34 -4.87 -11.71
CA TYR A 240 -10.01 -5.86 -12.73
C TYR A 240 -9.69 -5.29 -14.12
N PRO A 241 -10.38 -4.24 -14.63
CA PRO A 241 -10.01 -3.62 -15.91
C PRO A 241 -8.59 -3.05 -15.93
N LEU A 242 -8.03 -2.63 -14.78
CA LEU A 242 -6.67 -2.07 -14.68
C LEU A 242 -5.57 -3.14 -14.69
N LEU A 243 -5.94 -4.42 -14.72
CA LEU A 243 -4.99 -5.53 -14.91
C LEU A 243 -4.77 -5.86 -16.39
N ASP A 244 -5.52 -5.22 -17.30
CA ASP A 244 -5.51 -5.48 -18.74
C ASP A 244 -5.36 -4.18 -19.55
N ARG A 245 -4.28 -4.07 -20.34
CA ARG A 245 -3.98 -2.87 -21.12
C ARG A 245 -4.99 -2.59 -22.23
N LEU A 246 -5.64 -3.62 -22.79
CA LEU A 246 -6.71 -3.44 -23.76
C LEU A 246 -7.98 -2.87 -23.09
N GLN A 247 -8.31 -3.34 -21.88
CA GLN A 247 -9.41 -2.76 -21.10
C GLN A 247 -9.11 -1.32 -20.65
N ILE A 248 -7.88 -1.04 -20.19
CA ILE A 248 -7.42 0.32 -19.91
C ILE A 248 -7.60 1.20 -21.15
N GLN A 249 -7.17 0.73 -22.32
CA GLN A 249 -7.35 1.48 -23.55
C GLN A 249 -8.83 1.78 -23.84
N ASN A 250 -9.71 0.78 -23.71
CA ASN A 250 -11.15 0.95 -23.92
C ASN A 250 -11.77 2.00 -22.98
N ILE A 251 -11.21 2.15 -21.77
CA ILE A 251 -11.59 3.20 -20.83
C ILE A 251 -11.05 4.56 -21.31
N LEU A 252 -9.76 4.64 -21.66
CA LEU A 252 -9.09 5.89 -22.02
C LEU A 252 -9.64 6.50 -23.32
N VAL A 253 -10.05 5.69 -24.30
CA VAL A 253 -10.63 6.23 -25.55
C VAL A 253 -11.92 7.02 -25.33
N ARG A 254 -12.57 6.87 -24.18
CA ARG A 254 -13.74 7.67 -23.78
C ARG A 254 -13.39 9.11 -23.38
N LEU A 255 -12.12 9.42 -23.13
CA LEU A 255 -11.66 10.80 -22.86
C LEU A 255 -11.95 11.76 -24.01
N LYS A 256 -12.15 11.25 -25.23
CA LYS A 256 -12.61 12.07 -26.37
C LYS A 256 -13.93 12.79 -26.09
N GLU A 257 -14.74 12.30 -25.14
CA GLU A 257 -15.99 12.92 -24.68
C GLU A 257 -15.76 14.30 -24.01
N LEU A 258 -14.55 14.59 -23.51
CA LEU A 258 -14.17 15.87 -22.89
C LEU A 258 -13.59 16.89 -23.89
N GLY A 259 -13.28 16.46 -25.12
CA GLY A 259 -12.51 17.28 -26.06
C GLY A 259 -13.29 18.49 -26.59
N THR A 260 -12.70 19.69 -26.50
CA THR A 260 -13.16 20.89 -27.21
C THR A 260 -12.31 21.12 -28.47
N GLU A 261 -12.92 21.53 -29.58
CA GLU A 261 -12.17 21.84 -30.81
C GLU A 261 -11.21 23.03 -30.60
N GLY A 262 -10.00 22.94 -31.18
CA GLY A 262 -9.02 24.03 -31.22
C GLY A 262 -8.11 24.18 -29.99
N LYS A 263 -8.17 23.29 -28.99
CA LYS A 263 -7.25 23.24 -27.85
C LYS A 263 -6.50 21.91 -27.78
N PRO A 264 -5.31 21.85 -27.14
CA PRO A 264 -4.67 20.58 -26.80
C PRO A 264 -5.63 19.67 -26.03
N LYS A 265 -5.66 18.39 -26.38
CA LYS A 265 -6.61 17.43 -25.80
C LYS A 265 -5.90 16.45 -24.89
N LEU A 266 -6.61 16.01 -23.84
CA LEU A 266 -6.21 14.79 -23.13
C LEU A 266 -6.81 13.59 -23.87
N ARG A 267 -5.96 12.63 -24.25
CA ARG A 267 -6.36 11.49 -25.08
C ARG A 267 -5.69 10.19 -24.66
N ALA A 268 -6.30 9.08 -25.09
CA ALA A 268 -5.63 7.78 -25.12
C ALA A 268 -4.55 7.77 -26.21
N PRO A 269 -3.48 6.97 -26.02
CA PRO A 269 -2.55 6.68 -27.10
C PRO A 269 -3.25 5.84 -28.16
N TYR A 270 -2.84 5.94 -29.42
CA TYR A 270 -3.22 4.94 -30.42
C TYR A 270 -2.63 3.58 -30.03
N SER A 271 -3.40 2.51 -30.21
CA SER A 271 -2.96 1.17 -29.83
C SER A 271 -3.71 0.06 -30.58
N LEU A 272 -3.06 -1.08 -30.74
CA LEU A 272 -3.56 -2.28 -31.37
C LEU A 272 -3.20 -3.50 -30.52
N LYS A 273 -4.17 -4.36 -30.23
CA LYS A 273 -3.93 -5.68 -29.61
C LYS A 273 -3.46 -6.67 -30.67
N VAL A 274 -2.43 -7.44 -30.34
CA VAL A 274 -1.91 -8.52 -31.18
C VAL A 274 -1.79 -9.82 -30.39
N ASP A 275 -2.21 -10.92 -30.99
CA ASP A 275 -2.10 -12.27 -30.42
C ASP A 275 -0.86 -13.03 -30.94
N ASN A 276 -0.23 -12.52 -32.00
CA ASN A 276 1.02 -13.02 -32.56
C ASN A 276 1.77 -11.90 -33.30
N PHE A 277 3.09 -12.03 -33.45
CA PHE A 277 3.93 -11.05 -34.14
C PHE A 277 4.16 -11.37 -35.64
N HIS A 278 3.61 -12.47 -36.15
CA HIS A 278 3.85 -12.96 -37.51
C HIS A 278 2.59 -12.88 -38.39
N ASP A 279 1.71 -11.93 -38.10
CA ASP A 279 0.49 -11.69 -38.87
C ASP A 279 0.84 -11.02 -40.21
N GLY A 280 0.52 -11.69 -41.32
CA GLY A 280 0.77 -11.20 -42.67
C GLY A 280 -0.05 -9.96 -43.05
N GLU A 281 -1.10 -9.62 -42.29
CA GLU A 281 -1.91 -8.41 -42.47
C GLU A 281 -1.56 -7.30 -41.45
N LEU A 282 -0.49 -7.45 -40.67
CA LEU A 282 -0.16 -6.52 -39.58
C LEU A 282 0.01 -5.07 -40.06
N ASP A 283 0.66 -4.83 -41.21
CA ASP A 283 0.81 -3.48 -41.78
C ASP A 283 -0.54 -2.78 -42.01
N LYS A 284 -1.52 -3.53 -42.47
CA LYS A 284 -2.88 -3.04 -42.69
C LYS A 284 -3.55 -2.72 -41.36
N HIS A 285 -3.45 -3.62 -40.38
CA HIS A 285 -4.00 -3.39 -39.04
C HIS A 285 -3.36 -2.18 -38.34
N LEU A 286 -2.05 -1.98 -38.49
CA LEU A 286 -1.35 -0.79 -37.96
C LEU A 286 -1.88 0.49 -38.61
N THR A 287 -2.07 0.49 -39.92
CA THR A 287 -2.61 1.64 -40.66
C THR A 287 -4.04 1.96 -40.21
N GLU A 288 -4.91 0.94 -40.06
CA GLU A 288 -6.29 1.10 -39.58
C GLU A 288 -6.35 1.61 -38.13
N ALA A 289 -5.36 1.26 -37.30
CA ALA A 289 -5.22 1.72 -35.92
C ALA A 289 -4.54 3.10 -35.78
N ASN A 290 -4.18 3.77 -36.89
CA ASN A 290 -3.38 5.00 -36.91
C ASN A 290 -2.03 4.88 -36.17
N LEU A 291 -1.38 3.72 -36.28
CA LEU A 291 -0.08 3.46 -35.68
C LEU A 291 1.05 3.67 -36.69
N SER A 292 2.09 4.37 -36.26
CA SER A 292 3.33 4.58 -37.01
C SER A 292 4.53 4.31 -36.12
N PHE A 293 5.62 3.77 -36.70
CA PHE A 293 6.84 3.54 -35.95
C PHE A 293 7.52 4.85 -35.52
N PRO A 294 8.19 4.86 -34.34
CA PRO A 294 8.37 3.72 -33.46
C PRO A 294 7.14 3.38 -32.59
N LEU A 295 7.03 2.11 -32.21
CA LEU A 295 5.95 1.57 -31.39
C LEU A 295 6.51 1.02 -30.08
N ILE A 296 5.83 1.30 -28.96
CA ILE A 296 6.10 0.61 -27.70
C ILE A 296 5.21 -0.63 -27.59
N VAL A 297 5.84 -1.78 -27.46
CA VAL A 297 5.18 -3.09 -27.29
C VAL A 297 5.11 -3.41 -25.81
N LYS A 298 3.90 -3.61 -25.31
CA LYS A 298 3.62 -3.93 -23.91
C LYS A 298 2.84 -5.26 -23.83
N PRO A 299 3.09 -6.13 -22.85
CA PRO A 299 2.21 -7.28 -22.60
C PRO A 299 0.77 -6.82 -22.39
N GLN A 300 -0.24 -7.60 -22.79
CA GLN A 300 -1.63 -7.25 -22.50
C GLN A 300 -1.88 -7.18 -20.99
N VAL A 301 -1.26 -8.07 -20.21
CA VAL A 301 -1.31 -8.02 -18.74
C VAL A 301 -0.58 -6.78 -18.24
N ALA A 302 -1.29 -5.92 -17.51
CA ALA A 302 -0.81 -4.60 -17.11
C ALA A 302 0.06 -4.61 -15.84
N CYS A 303 -0.28 -5.44 -14.85
CA CYS A 303 0.46 -5.59 -13.60
C CYS A 303 0.16 -6.92 -12.89
N GLY A 304 0.73 -7.12 -11.71
CA GLY A 304 0.51 -8.29 -10.84
C GLY A 304 1.39 -9.51 -11.14
N VAL A 305 2.06 -9.56 -12.30
CA VAL A 305 3.00 -10.63 -12.66
C VAL A 305 4.34 -10.05 -13.13
N ALA A 306 5.42 -10.81 -12.95
CA ALA A 306 6.79 -10.31 -13.12
C ALA A 306 7.12 -9.85 -14.55
N ASP A 307 6.46 -10.45 -15.54
CA ASP A 307 6.66 -10.23 -16.97
C ASP A 307 5.77 -9.11 -17.55
N ALA A 308 4.77 -8.62 -16.82
CA ALA A 308 3.88 -7.51 -17.22
C ALA A 308 4.62 -6.18 -17.52
N HIS A 309 5.88 -6.09 -17.10
CA HIS A 309 6.75 -4.93 -17.24
C HIS A 309 7.87 -5.11 -18.28
N ASN A 310 7.96 -6.28 -18.94
CA ASN A 310 8.91 -6.50 -20.02
C ASN A 310 8.37 -5.89 -21.30
N MET A 311 8.97 -4.80 -21.75
CA MET A 311 8.51 -4.00 -22.89
C MET A 311 9.60 -3.91 -23.96
N ALA A 312 9.22 -3.50 -25.15
CA ALA A 312 10.15 -3.18 -26.21
C ALA A 312 9.75 -1.91 -26.94
N LEU A 313 10.72 -1.13 -27.39
CA LEU A 313 10.52 -0.08 -28.38
C LEU A 313 11.03 -0.58 -29.73
N VAL A 314 10.17 -0.50 -30.73
CA VAL A 314 10.37 -1.07 -32.05
C VAL A 314 10.35 0.04 -33.10
N PHE A 315 11.31 0.06 -34.01
CA PHE A 315 11.46 1.13 -35.01
C PHE A 315 10.99 0.75 -36.42
N GLN A 316 10.77 -0.53 -36.68
CA GLN A 316 10.33 -1.07 -37.96
C GLN A 316 9.64 -2.42 -37.76
N ILE A 317 8.83 -2.85 -38.72
CA ILE A 317 7.96 -4.03 -38.55
C ILE A 317 8.76 -5.33 -38.40
N GLU A 318 9.92 -5.43 -39.04
CA GLU A 318 10.77 -6.63 -39.04
C GLU A 318 11.29 -6.98 -37.64
N GLU A 319 11.43 -5.98 -36.76
CA GLU A 319 11.89 -6.14 -35.39
C GLU A 319 10.86 -6.86 -34.49
N LEU A 320 9.56 -6.87 -34.85
CA LEU A 320 8.51 -7.53 -34.05
C LEU A 320 8.68 -9.05 -34.01
N SER A 321 9.18 -9.64 -35.09
CA SER A 321 9.30 -11.10 -35.24
C SER A 321 10.26 -11.74 -34.24
N ASN A 322 11.15 -10.96 -33.61
CA ASN A 322 12.17 -11.46 -32.67
C ASN A 322 11.92 -11.04 -31.22
N LEU A 323 10.73 -10.50 -30.89
CA LEU A 323 10.45 -10.00 -29.55
C LEU A 323 10.18 -11.12 -28.55
N ALA A 324 10.83 -11.00 -27.38
CA ALA A 324 10.54 -11.82 -26.20
C ALA A 324 9.41 -11.25 -25.31
N VAL A 325 8.71 -10.20 -25.78
CA VAL A 325 7.57 -9.62 -25.04
C VAL A 325 6.43 -10.66 -25.01
N PRO A 326 5.88 -10.98 -23.82
CA PRO A 326 4.77 -11.93 -23.71
C PRO A 326 3.57 -11.56 -24.59
N LEU A 327 3.01 -12.58 -25.26
CA LEU A 327 1.76 -12.49 -26.00
C LEU A 327 0.57 -13.01 -25.16
N PRO A 328 -0.65 -12.47 -25.36
CA PRO A 328 -0.99 -11.35 -26.22
C PRO A 328 -0.35 -10.03 -25.76
N ALA A 329 -0.13 -9.12 -26.70
CA ALA A 329 0.51 -7.82 -26.48
C ALA A 329 -0.32 -6.66 -27.03
N VAL A 330 -0.02 -5.45 -26.56
CA VAL A 330 -0.55 -4.19 -27.08
C VAL A 330 0.61 -3.44 -27.73
N LEU A 331 0.49 -3.21 -29.03
CA LEU A 331 1.31 -2.26 -29.78
C LEU A 331 0.72 -0.88 -29.52
N GLN A 332 1.51 0.04 -28.99
CA GLN A 332 1.06 1.39 -28.67
C GLN A 332 1.98 2.40 -29.36
N GLU A 333 1.44 3.54 -29.79
CA GLU A 333 2.27 4.62 -30.32
C GLU A 333 3.35 5.04 -29.30
N TYR A 334 4.54 5.34 -29.80
CA TYR A 334 5.55 6.06 -29.04
C TYR A 334 5.40 7.56 -29.28
N VAL A 335 5.07 8.29 -28.22
CA VAL A 335 4.88 9.75 -28.29
C VAL A 335 6.20 10.42 -27.97
N ASP A 336 6.71 11.28 -28.85
CA ASP A 336 7.84 12.16 -28.51
C ASP A 336 7.36 13.25 -27.53
N HIS A 337 8.07 13.41 -26.41
CA HIS A 337 7.54 14.08 -25.22
C HIS A 337 8.58 14.82 -24.38
N GLY A 338 9.68 15.26 -24.98
CA GLY A 338 10.69 16.07 -24.31
C GLY A 338 11.36 15.38 -23.12
N SER A 339 11.35 14.05 -23.08
CA SER A 339 11.88 13.23 -21.99
C SER A 339 11.25 13.50 -20.61
N LYS A 340 10.00 13.97 -20.54
CA LYS A 340 9.28 14.24 -19.28
C LYS A 340 7.97 13.48 -19.17
N ILE A 341 7.76 12.83 -18.04
CA ILE A 341 6.49 12.17 -17.70
C ILE A 341 5.92 12.79 -16.44
N PHE A 342 4.60 13.02 -16.46
CA PHE A 342 3.86 13.61 -15.36
C PHE A 342 3.03 12.51 -14.71
N LYS A 343 3.31 12.22 -13.45
CA LYS A 343 2.59 11.19 -12.69
C LYS A 343 1.49 11.85 -11.90
N PHE A 344 0.24 11.51 -12.20
CA PHE A 344 -0.93 11.98 -11.49
C PHE A 344 -1.42 10.93 -10.50
N TYR A 345 -1.91 11.44 -9.37
CA TYR A 345 -2.29 10.66 -8.20
C TYR A 345 -3.65 11.15 -7.73
N VAL A 346 -4.67 10.31 -7.83
CA VAL A 346 -6.05 10.62 -7.42
C VAL A 346 -6.32 9.92 -6.09
N ILE A 347 -6.71 10.69 -5.08
CA ILE A 347 -7.09 10.20 -3.76
C ILE A 347 -8.41 10.88 -3.36
N GLY A 348 -9.52 10.16 -3.45
CA GLY A 348 -10.83 10.76 -3.23
C GLY A 348 -11.07 11.87 -4.25
N ASP A 349 -11.27 13.11 -3.79
CA ASP A 349 -11.46 14.28 -4.65
C ASP A 349 -10.19 15.07 -4.92
N LYS A 350 -9.05 14.67 -4.33
CA LYS A 350 -7.78 15.38 -4.48
C LYS A 350 -6.94 14.76 -5.60
N VAL A 351 -6.30 15.64 -6.37
CA VAL A 351 -5.37 15.28 -7.45
C VAL A 351 -4.01 15.87 -7.12
N PHE A 352 -2.99 15.03 -7.08
CA PHE A 352 -1.60 15.43 -6.93
C PHE A 352 -0.83 15.07 -8.19
N HIS A 353 0.27 15.75 -8.46
CA HIS A 353 1.14 15.37 -9.56
C HIS A 353 2.62 15.60 -9.26
N THR A 354 3.46 14.79 -9.89
CA THR A 354 4.91 14.94 -9.88
C THR A 354 5.47 14.85 -11.30
N VAL A 355 6.66 15.41 -11.51
CA VAL A 355 7.34 15.38 -12.81
C VAL A 355 8.59 14.52 -12.69
N ARG A 356 8.77 13.59 -13.64
CA ARG A 356 9.94 12.72 -13.70
C ARG A 356 10.59 12.75 -15.07
N ASN A 357 11.88 12.42 -15.10
CA ASN A 357 12.57 12.13 -16.34
C ASN A 357 12.01 10.82 -16.93
N SER A 358 11.86 10.80 -18.25
CA SER A 358 11.30 9.71 -19.04
C SER A 358 12.26 9.33 -20.17
N MET A 359 11.80 8.45 -21.06
CA MET A 359 12.52 8.08 -22.27
C MET A 359 12.72 9.28 -23.21
N PRO A 360 13.88 9.41 -23.86
CA PRO A 360 14.13 10.48 -24.82
C PRO A 360 13.32 10.31 -26.11
N ASN A 361 13.20 11.36 -26.90
CA ASN A 361 12.52 11.29 -28.18
C ASN A 361 13.15 10.23 -29.11
N ALA A 362 12.35 9.67 -30.01
CA ALA A 362 12.70 8.59 -30.91
C ALA A 362 13.99 8.84 -31.68
N SER A 363 14.24 10.09 -32.10
CA SER A 363 15.43 10.51 -32.82
C SER A 363 16.74 10.27 -32.05
N PHE A 364 16.69 10.25 -30.71
CA PHE A 364 17.84 9.98 -29.84
C PHE A 364 17.98 8.51 -29.43
N LEU A 365 16.95 7.70 -29.68
CA LEU A 365 16.91 6.28 -29.31
C LEU A 365 17.37 5.35 -30.43
N LYS A 366 17.32 5.82 -31.69
CA LYS A 366 17.76 5.04 -32.84
C LYS A 366 19.28 4.85 -32.78
N SER A 367 19.74 3.61 -32.57
CA SER A 367 21.16 3.30 -32.67
C SER A 367 21.60 3.42 -34.14
N SER A 368 22.82 3.91 -34.37
CA SER A 368 23.44 3.93 -35.71
C SER A 368 23.82 2.53 -36.21
N SER A 369 23.50 1.47 -35.46
CA SER A 369 23.98 0.10 -35.67
C SER A 369 22.89 -0.93 -35.40
N GLY A 370 22.19 -1.36 -36.46
CA GLY A 370 21.50 -2.65 -36.51
C GLY A 370 20.03 -2.66 -36.06
N ALA A 371 19.24 -3.44 -36.81
CA ALA A 371 17.79 -3.64 -36.72
C ALA A 371 17.35 -4.48 -35.50
N GLU A 372 17.77 -4.09 -34.29
CA GLU A 372 17.32 -4.75 -33.06
C GLU A 372 16.42 -3.84 -32.22
N PRO A 373 15.29 -4.36 -31.72
CA PRO A 373 14.39 -3.59 -30.87
C PRO A 373 15.02 -3.27 -29.51
N LEU A 374 14.72 -2.10 -28.97
CA LEU A 374 15.18 -1.70 -27.64
C LEU A 374 14.29 -2.36 -26.57
N THR A 375 14.77 -3.45 -25.98
CA THR A 375 14.07 -4.16 -24.90
C THR A 375 14.43 -3.61 -23.52
N PHE A 376 13.45 -3.51 -22.62
CA PHE A 376 13.66 -3.01 -21.27
C PHE A 376 12.60 -3.51 -20.29
N ASN A 377 12.86 -3.39 -18.98
CA ASN A 377 11.88 -3.69 -17.94
C ASN A 377 11.55 -2.42 -17.17
N SER A 378 10.30 -1.96 -17.25
CA SER A 378 9.91 -0.64 -16.73
C SER A 378 10.08 -0.47 -15.21
N LEU A 379 10.24 -1.55 -14.45
CA LEU A 379 10.53 -1.51 -13.00
C LEU A 379 12.03 -1.55 -12.67
N LYS A 380 12.87 -2.06 -13.57
CA LYS A 380 14.31 -2.26 -13.32
C LYS A 380 15.16 -1.24 -14.07
N THR A 381 14.91 -1.09 -15.36
CA THR A 381 15.73 -0.30 -16.28
C THR A 381 14.81 0.39 -17.28
N LEU A 382 14.81 1.72 -17.25
CA LEU A 382 14.21 2.57 -18.28
C LEU A 382 15.35 3.31 -18.98
N PRO A 383 15.39 3.36 -20.32
CA PRO A 383 16.30 4.24 -21.04
C PRO A 383 15.92 5.67 -20.67
N VAL A 384 16.69 6.36 -19.83
CA VAL A 384 16.42 7.75 -19.44
C VAL A 384 17.35 8.67 -20.21
N ALA A 385 16.82 9.79 -20.69
CA ALA A 385 17.60 10.78 -21.43
C ALA A 385 18.84 11.26 -20.66
N THR A 386 19.98 11.38 -21.33
CA THR A 386 21.20 11.97 -20.74
C THR A 386 21.04 13.47 -20.53
N LYS A 387 21.92 14.09 -19.72
CA LYS A 387 21.85 15.54 -19.45
C LYS A 387 21.98 16.37 -20.73
N GLU A 388 22.79 15.91 -21.68
CA GLU A 388 23.01 16.56 -22.97
C GLU A 388 21.76 16.50 -23.85
N GLN A 389 21.12 15.32 -23.92
CA GLN A 389 19.85 15.15 -24.64
C GLN A 389 18.74 16.01 -24.05
N GLN A 390 18.67 16.12 -22.71
CA GLN A 390 17.72 16.98 -22.02
C GLN A 390 17.94 18.48 -22.30
N LEU A 391 19.21 18.92 -22.39
CA LEU A 391 19.54 20.30 -22.74
C LEU A 391 19.09 20.63 -24.17
N GLN A 392 19.24 19.68 -25.11
CA GLN A 392 18.80 19.86 -26.49
C GLN A 392 17.27 19.93 -26.64
N THR A 393 16.52 19.11 -25.88
CA THR A 393 15.05 19.13 -25.88
C THR A 393 14.47 20.37 -25.16
N ARG A 394 15.10 20.83 -24.07
CA ARG A 394 14.67 22.06 -23.36
C ARG A 394 14.72 23.33 -24.21
N VAL A 395 15.54 23.35 -25.26
CA VAL A 395 15.63 24.48 -26.20
C VAL A 395 14.48 24.46 -27.22
N GLN A 396 13.84 23.30 -27.45
CA GLN A 396 12.86 23.10 -28.52
C GLN A 396 11.40 23.11 -28.07
N ASP A 397 11.06 22.76 -26.82
CA ASP A 397 9.65 22.84 -26.37
C ASP A 397 9.51 23.18 -24.88
N SER A 398 8.60 24.11 -24.58
CA SER A 398 8.34 24.67 -23.24
C SER A 398 6.92 24.40 -22.74
N LYS A 399 6.13 23.60 -23.47
CA LYS A 399 4.75 23.30 -23.10
C LYS A 399 4.69 22.57 -21.75
N SER A 400 4.09 23.23 -20.77
CA SER A 400 3.78 22.67 -19.46
C SER A 400 2.49 21.86 -19.52
N VAL A 401 2.27 20.96 -18.56
CA VAL A 401 0.97 20.32 -18.42
C VAL A 401 -0.10 21.34 -18.07
N ASP A 402 -1.26 21.23 -18.71
CA ASP A 402 -2.45 21.98 -18.38
C ASP A 402 -3.11 21.31 -17.17
N ALA A 403 -2.95 21.92 -15.99
CA ALA A 403 -3.42 21.34 -14.74
C ALA A 403 -4.95 21.25 -14.68
N ASP A 404 -5.65 22.23 -15.25
CA ASP A 404 -7.13 22.28 -15.23
C ASP A 404 -7.70 21.14 -16.09
N LEU A 405 -7.15 20.95 -17.29
CA LEU A 405 -7.53 19.85 -18.18
C LEU A 405 -7.31 18.48 -17.53
N VAL A 406 -6.20 18.31 -16.81
CA VAL A 406 -5.90 17.04 -16.15
C VAL A 406 -6.78 16.83 -14.92
N GLU A 407 -7.11 17.86 -14.15
CA GLU A 407 -8.01 17.73 -13.00
C GLU A 407 -9.44 17.36 -13.44
N GLU A 408 -9.95 17.99 -14.51
CA GLU A 408 -11.23 17.63 -15.12
C GLU A 408 -11.25 16.16 -15.55
N SER A 409 -10.16 15.72 -16.17
CA SER A 409 -10.04 14.35 -16.65
C SER A 409 -9.86 13.34 -15.52
N ALA A 410 -9.20 13.70 -14.43
CA ALA A 410 -9.13 12.88 -13.22
C ALA A 410 -10.53 12.66 -12.62
N LYS A 411 -11.38 13.71 -12.60
CA LYS A 411 -12.79 13.59 -12.16
C LYS A 411 -13.60 12.70 -13.10
N PHE A 412 -13.41 12.84 -14.41
CA PHE A 412 -14.07 11.98 -15.40
C PHE A 412 -13.65 10.51 -15.27
N LEU A 413 -12.34 10.24 -15.19
CA LEU A 413 -11.81 8.88 -14.99
C LEU A 413 -12.28 8.29 -13.65
N LYS A 414 -12.32 9.07 -12.58
CA LYS A 414 -12.89 8.64 -11.29
C LYS A 414 -14.33 8.17 -11.47
N GLY A 415 -15.15 8.91 -12.21
CA GLY A 415 -16.53 8.54 -12.52
C GLY A 415 -16.65 7.26 -13.35
N LEU A 416 -15.78 7.08 -14.35
CA LEU A 416 -15.76 5.88 -15.19
C LEU A 416 -15.28 4.63 -14.46
N LEU A 417 -14.22 4.77 -13.68
CA LEU A 417 -13.57 3.68 -12.97
C LEU A 417 -14.32 3.29 -11.70
N GLY A 418 -14.97 4.26 -11.04
CA GLY A 418 -15.56 4.07 -9.72
C GLY A 418 -14.51 3.69 -8.67
N LEU A 419 -13.27 4.16 -8.85
CA LEU A 419 -12.17 3.94 -7.90
C LEU A 419 -12.01 5.17 -7.01
N THR A 420 -11.73 4.93 -5.73
CA THR A 420 -11.38 5.94 -4.75
C THR A 420 -9.93 6.39 -4.94
N ILE A 421 -9.03 5.45 -5.28
CA ILE A 421 -7.59 5.70 -5.35
C ILE A 421 -6.98 5.06 -6.60
N PHE A 422 -6.40 5.90 -7.46
CA PHE A 422 -5.70 5.45 -8.66
C PHE A 422 -4.66 6.49 -9.08
N GLY A 423 -3.81 6.15 -10.05
CA GLY A 423 -2.91 7.12 -10.67
C GLY A 423 -2.73 6.85 -12.15
N PHE A 424 -2.31 7.86 -12.88
CA PHE A 424 -2.11 7.75 -14.32
C PHE A 424 -0.90 8.58 -14.74
N ASP A 425 -0.22 8.12 -15.79
CA ASP A 425 0.98 8.76 -16.29
C ASP A 425 0.67 9.49 -17.60
N VAL A 426 1.00 10.78 -17.66
CA VAL A 426 0.77 11.66 -18.80
C VAL A 426 2.09 12.06 -19.43
N VAL A 427 2.16 12.01 -20.76
CA VAL A 427 3.21 12.66 -21.55
C VAL A 427 2.60 13.78 -22.40
N VAL A 428 3.35 14.85 -22.65
CA VAL A 428 2.89 15.95 -23.50
C VAL A 428 3.55 15.79 -24.87
N GLN A 429 2.74 15.55 -25.90
CA GLN A 429 3.22 15.33 -27.27
C GLN A 429 3.89 16.59 -27.82
N GLU A 430 5.12 16.46 -28.30
CA GLU A 430 5.81 17.54 -29.01
C GLU A 430 5.07 17.93 -30.30
N GLY A 431 5.09 19.22 -30.62
CA GLY A 431 4.34 19.76 -31.76
C GLY A 431 2.87 20.03 -31.41
N THR A 432 2.04 19.00 -31.26
CA THR A 432 0.59 19.20 -30.99
C THR A 432 0.35 19.80 -29.60
N GLY A 433 1.12 19.36 -28.60
CA GLY A 433 0.89 19.70 -27.19
C GLY A 433 -0.19 18.85 -26.52
N ASP A 434 -0.72 17.82 -27.20
CA ASP A 434 -1.73 16.93 -26.63
C ASP A 434 -1.18 16.17 -25.42
N HIS A 435 -2.03 15.97 -24.42
CA HIS A 435 -1.71 15.22 -23.22
C HIS A 435 -2.13 13.77 -23.43
N VAL A 436 -1.18 12.85 -23.44
CA VAL A 436 -1.45 11.43 -23.73
C VAL A 436 -1.29 10.61 -22.45
N ILE A 437 -2.35 9.92 -22.02
CA ILE A 437 -2.28 9.02 -20.86
C ILE A 437 -1.67 7.68 -21.29
N VAL A 438 -0.42 7.44 -20.91
CA VAL A 438 0.35 6.26 -21.34
C VAL A 438 0.30 5.08 -20.37
N ASP A 439 -0.20 5.30 -19.15
CA ASP A 439 -0.36 4.27 -18.13
C ASP A 439 -1.45 4.64 -17.11
N LEU A 440 -2.14 3.64 -16.54
CA LEU A 440 -3.20 3.78 -15.54
C LEU A 440 -3.06 2.66 -14.49
N ASN A 441 -2.96 3.04 -13.22
CA ASN A 441 -2.56 2.16 -12.11
C ASN A 441 -3.52 2.25 -10.92
N TYR A 442 -3.86 1.10 -10.33
CA TYR A 442 -4.58 1.05 -9.05
C TYR A 442 -3.62 1.17 -7.88
N LEU A 443 -3.98 1.99 -6.88
CA LEU A 443 -3.23 2.20 -5.63
C LEU A 443 -1.70 2.30 -5.83
N PRO A 444 -1.21 3.32 -6.59
CA PRO A 444 0.22 3.50 -6.84
C PRO A 444 0.99 3.86 -5.56
N SER A 445 2.32 4.00 -5.63
CA SER A 445 3.14 4.11 -4.42
C SER A 445 3.15 5.47 -3.68
N PHE A 446 2.61 6.54 -4.28
CA PHE A 446 2.60 7.92 -3.77
C PHE A 446 3.92 8.47 -3.21
N LYS A 447 5.07 7.83 -3.46
CA LYS A 447 6.38 8.12 -2.84
C LYS A 447 6.86 9.56 -3.00
N GLU A 448 6.33 10.27 -3.98
CA GLU A 448 6.76 11.62 -4.35
C GLU A 448 5.75 12.69 -3.92
N VAL A 449 4.62 12.29 -3.33
CA VAL A 449 3.64 13.20 -2.71
C VAL A 449 3.96 13.31 -1.22
N PRO A 450 4.06 14.52 -0.65
CA PRO A 450 4.34 14.68 0.78
C PRO A 450 3.30 13.98 1.67
N ASP A 451 3.77 13.27 2.70
CA ASP A 451 2.88 12.61 3.67
C ASP A 451 1.89 13.60 4.31
N SER A 452 2.30 14.86 4.52
CA SER A 452 1.44 15.93 5.05
C SER A 452 0.20 16.22 4.19
N GLU A 453 0.22 15.83 2.92
CA GLU A 453 -0.88 16.03 1.97
C GLU A 453 -1.59 14.72 1.63
N ALA A 454 -0.82 13.68 1.29
CA ALA A 454 -1.35 12.39 0.88
C ALA A 454 -2.08 11.67 2.02
N VAL A 455 -1.56 11.71 3.24
CA VAL A 455 -2.16 11.04 4.40
C VAL A 455 -3.55 11.66 4.69
N PRO A 456 -3.72 12.96 4.94
CA PRO A 456 -5.07 13.51 5.16
C PRO A 456 -6.05 13.20 4.02
N ALA A 457 -5.61 13.33 2.77
CA ALA A 457 -6.43 12.99 1.59
C ALA A 457 -6.93 11.55 1.61
N PHE A 458 -6.05 10.61 1.96
CA PHE A 458 -6.35 9.19 1.97
C PHE A 458 -7.35 8.83 3.07
N TRP A 459 -7.23 9.46 4.24
CA TRP A 459 -8.18 9.30 5.34
C TRP A 459 -9.56 9.83 4.99
N ASP A 460 -9.62 11.05 4.43
CA ASP A 460 -10.88 11.64 3.97
C ASP A 460 -11.57 10.76 2.93
N ALA A 461 -10.80 10.25 1.96
CA ALA A 461 -11.31 9.40 0.89
C ALA A 461 -11.90 8.08 1.42
N ILE A 462 -11.21 7.40 2.34
CA ILE A 462 -11.71 6.16 2.96
C ILE A 462 -13.00 6.42 3.74
N ARG A 463 -13.02 7.49 4.55
CA ARG A 463 -14.21 7.84 5.34
C ARG A 463 -15.41 8.11 4.44
N GLN A 464 -15.25 8.96 3.43
CA GLN A 464 -16.32 9.31 2.50
C GLN A 464 -16.84 8.07 1.76
N THR A 465 -15.97 7.19 1.28
CA THR A 465 -16.39 5.94 0.61
C THR A 465 -17.22 5.06 1.53
N TYR A 466 -16.83 4.93 2.80
CA TYR A 466 -17.61 4.16 3.78
C TYR A 466 -18.96 4.80 4.10
N GLU A 467 -18.99 6.11 4.35
CA GLU A 467 -20.24 6.85 4.62
C GLU A 467 -21.21 6.75 3.44
N LEU A 468 -20.71 6.90 2.21
CA LEU A 468 -21.50 6.74 0.98
C LEU A 468 -22.06 5.33 0.84
N LYS A 469 -21.27 4.29 1.14
CA LYS A 469 -21.75 2.91 1.08
C LYS A 469 -22.81 2.62 2.15
N ARG A 470 -22.62 3.13 3.37
CA ARG A 470 -23.61 3.01 4.46
C ARG A 470 -24.91 3.72 4.14
N ALA A 471 -24.86 4.92 3.56
CA ALA A 471 -26.05 5.65 3.16
C ALA A 471 -26.88 4.86 2.12
N LYS A 472 -26.20 4.23 1.14
CA LYS A 472 -26.85 3.39 0.13
C LYS A 472 -27.48 2.10 0.69
N ALA A 473 -26.94 1.55 1.77
CA ALA A 473 -27.51 0.36 2.41
C ALA A 473 -28.77 0.68 3.25
N GLN A 474 -29.04 1.95 3.55
CA GLN A 474 -30.19 2.41 4.34
C GLN A 474 -31.36 2.92 3.49
N THR A 475 -31.16 3.05 2.18
CA THR A 475 -32.15 3.46 1.18
C THR A 475 -32.58 2.27 0.34
#